data_AF-A0A1G9EUG8-F1
#
_entry.id   AF-A0A1G9EUG8-F1
#
_cell.length_a   1.000
_cell.length_b   1.000
_cell.length_c   1.000
_cell.angle_alpha   90.00
_cell.angle_beta   90.00
_cell.angle_gamma   90.00
#
_symmetry.space_group_name_H-M   'P 1'
#
loop_
_entity.id
_entity.type
_entity.pdbx_description
1 polymer ?
#
loop_
_entity_poly.entity_id
_entity_poly.type
_entity_poly.pdbx_seq_one_letter_code
_entity_poly.pdbx_strand_id
1 'polypeptide(L)'
;MKNKVVMAIMILSLITSLITFAQSHLRTATGQGSAEQQIRSRIFDLSDRQMKEAIAAGKGDLPSVTAFRSGQSLPVLGSSMTVPQPAVNVNTPYYYIAMMSYNAFSQGRKYSLSDAKKINTQLSGLGQLGFSVKAAGDTPHFTDHISIKLKQGAAILEPDSITGNDGTADQDGTGSGRYSKILIPYFNTSRIDFSQPAELIYLDEELNQSVTYEVDFAKIN
;
A
#
# COMPACT_ATOMS: atom_id res chain seq x y z
N MET A 1 0.13 13.36 61.89
CA MET A 1 0.42 14.36 60.83
C MET A 1 1.18 13.79 59.64
N LYS A 2 2.10 12.83 59.80
CA LYS A 2 2.91 12.26 58.69
C LYS A 2 2.08 11.59 57.56
N ASN A 3 0.98 10.88 57.87
CA ASN A 3 0.20 10.18 56.83
C ASN A 3 -0.64 11.10 55.91
N LYS A 4 -0.98 12.31 56.35
CA LYS A 4 -1.74 13.26 55.52
C LYS A 4 -0.87 13.93 54.45
N VAL A 5 0.43 14.09 54.71
CA VAL A 5 1.40 14.69 53.77
C VAL A 5 1.74 13.72 52.64
N VAL A 6 1.88 12.42 52.95
CA VAL A 6 2.19 11.39 51.94
C VAL A 6 1.02 11.21 50.94
N MET A 7 -0.22 11.27 51.42
CA MET A 7 -1.40 11.14 50.57
C MET A 7 -1.58 12.38 49.65
N ALA A 8 -1.28 13.58 50.14
CA ALA A 8 -1.33 14.80 49.32
C ALA A 8 -0.25 14.81 48.21
N ILE A 9 0.94 14.28 48.48
CA ILE A 9 2.02 14.16 47.48
C ILE A 9 1.66 13.14 46.39
N MET A 10 1.02 12.01 46.74
CA MET A 10 0.57 11.02 45.75
C MET A 10 -0.58 11.51 44.86
N ILE A 11 -1.47 12.36 45.39
CA ILE A 11 -2.55 12.96 44.58
C ILE A 11 -1.97 14.03 43.63
N LEU A 12 -0.98 14.81 44.09
CA LEU A 12 -0.34 15.83 43.25
C LEU A 12 0.53 15.22 42.12
N SER A 13 1.15 14.05 42.35
CA SER A 13 1.87 13.32 41.30
C SER A 13 0.95 12.60 40.31
N LEU A 14 -0.28 12.26 40.70
CA LEU A 14 -1.29 11.68 39.81
C LEU A 14 -1.92 12.73 38.87
N ILE A 15 -2.04 13.98 39.34
CA ILE A 15 -2.61 15.08 38.53
C ILE A 15 -1.59 15.62 37.53
N THR A 16 -0.30 15.66 37.88
CA THR A 16 0.76 16.09 36.94
C THR A 16 1.02 15.05 35.84
N SER A 17 0.87 13.75 36.11
CA SER A 17 0.96 12.72 35.07
C SER A 17 -0.22 12.77 34.09
N LEU A 18 -1.44 13.07 34.56
CA LEU A 18 -2.62 13.29 33.70
C LEU A 18 -2.47 14.51 32.77
N ILE A 19 -1.91 15.62 33.26
CA ILE A 19 -1.69 16.83 32.44
C ILE A 19 -0.58 16.60 31.40
N THR A 20 0.48 15.87 31.77
CA THR A 20 1.58 15.53 30.85
C THR A 20 1.13 14.57 29.75
N PHE A 21 0.22 13.63 30.07
CA PHE A 21 -0.39 12.71 29.11
C PHE A 21 -1.40 13.41 28.18
N ALA A 22 -2.18 14.36 28.69
CA ALA A 22 -3.08 15.16 27.85
C ALA A 22 -2.33 16.10 26.89
N GLN A 23 -1.20 16.66 27.32
CA GLN A 23 -0.37 17.53 26.48
C GLN A 23 0.44 16.77 25.42
N SER A 24 0.83 15.51 25.67
CA SER A 24 1.45 14.67 24.64
C SER A 24 0.45 14.30 23.54
N HIS A 25 -0.79 13.95 23.89
CA HIS A 25 -1.86 13.71 22.92
C HIS A 25 -2.28 14.95 22.12
N LEU A 26 -2.25 16.14 22.74
CA LEU A 26 -2.53 17.40 22.02
C LEU A 26 -1.40 17.83 21.09
N ARG A 27 -0.13 17.58 21.45
CA ARG A 27 1.02 17.85 20.56
C ARG A 27 1.15 16.84 19.42
N THR A 28 0.78 15.57 19.63
CA THR A 28 0.70 14.59 18.54
C THR A 28 -0.47 14.88 17.61
N ALA A 29 -1.66 15.27 18.11
CA ALA A 29 -2.80 15.56 17.25
C ALA A 29 -2.55 16.70 16.23
N THR A 30 -1.83 17.76 16.60
CA THR A 30 -1.50 18.87 15.68
C THR A 30 -0.37 18.56 14.69
N GLY A 31 0.54 17.63 15.02
CA GLY A 31 1.65 17.23 14.14
C GLY A 31 1.34 16.01 13.26
N GLN A 32 0.52 15.09 13.76
CA GLN A 32 0.14 13.84 13.10
C GLN A 32 -0.79 14.10 11.91
N GLY A 33 -1.75 15.03 12.04
CA GLY A 33 -2.56 15.48 10.89
C GLY A 33 -1.72 16.13 9.78
N SER A 34 -0.64 16.85 10.14
CA SER A 34 0.30 17.41 9.17
C SER A 34 1.14 16.32 8.49
N ALA A 35 1.64 15.33 9.22
CA ALA A 35 2.45 14.25 8.67
C ALA A 35 1.63 13.31 7.77
N GLU A 36 0.44 12.93 8.20
CA GLU A 36 -0.51 12.14 7.42
C GLU A 36 -0.87 12.84 6.11
N GLN A 37 -1.24 14.12 6.18
CA GLN A 37 -1.58 14.90 4.99
C GLN A 37 -0.38 15.08 4.05
N GLN A 38 0.83 15.26 4.59
CA GLN A 38 2.05 15.31 3.79
C GLN A 38 2.30 13.98 3.05
N ILE A 39 2.22 12.84 3.75
CA ILE A 39 2.40 11.51 3.13
C ILE A 39 1.33 11.28 2.06
N ARG A 40 0.07 11.57 2.39
CA ARG A 40 -1.04 11.42 1.45
C ARG A 40 -0.85 12.29 0.20
N SER A 41 -0.50 13.56 0.37
CA SER A 41 -0.22 14.45 -0.76
C SER A 41 0.97 13.99 -1.60
N ARG A 42 1.99 13.39 -0.98
CA ARG A 42 3.14 12.84 -1.72
C ARG A 42 2.73 11.65 -2.58
N ILE A 43 1.86 10.77 -2.08
CA ILE A 43 1.40 9.58 -2.79
C ILE A 43 0.41 9.95 -3.89
N PHE A 44 -0.55 10.83 -3.61
CA PHE A 44 -1.67 11.08 -4.51
C PHE A 44 -1.58 12.40 -5.28
N ASP A 45 -0.92 13.43 -4.77
CA ASP A 45 -0.93 14.78 -5.37
C ASP A 45 0.44 15.14 -5.96
N LEU A 46 0.84 14.38 -6.99
CA LEU A 46 2.15 14.56 -7.60
C LEU A 46 2.33 15.96 -8.21
N SER A 47 3.48 16.57 -7.91
CA SER A 47 3.94 17.80 -8.58
C SER A 47 4.37 17.54 -10.03
N ASP A 48 4.43 18.59 -10.85
CA ASP A 48 4.97 18.53 -12.21
C ASP A 48 6.37 17.93 -12.27
N ARG A 49 7.19 18.16 -11.24
CA ARG A 49 8.52 17.57 -11.13
C ARG A 49 8.44 16.06 -10.94
N GLN A 50 7.66 15.59 -9.97
CA GLN A 50 7.48 14.15 -9.71
C GLN A 50 6.86 13.42 -10.90
N MET A 51 5.90 14.05 -11.59
CA MET A 51 5.34 13.48 -12.83
C MET A 51 6.39 13.36 -13.93
N LYS A 52 7.28 14.34 -14.10
CA LYS A 52 8.41 14.24 -15.05
C LYS A 52 9.39 13.13 -14.67
N GLU A 53 9.65 12.96 -13.38
CA GLU A 53 10.50 11.88 -12.85
C GLU A 53 9.89 10.50 -13.13
N ALA A 54 8.58 10.33 -12.87
CA ALA A 54 7.86 9.10 -13.20
C ALA A 54 7.90 8.80 -14.72
N ILE A 55 7.69 9.82 -15.56
CA ILE A 55 7.81 9.68 -17.02
C ILE A 55 9.22 9.19 -17.40
N ALA A 56 10.26 9.78 -16.79
CA ALA A 56 11.65 9.41 -17.05
C ALA A 56 11.95 7.98 -16.61
N ALA A 57 11.45 7.54 -15.45
CA ALA A 57 11.57 6.16 -14.98
C ALA A 57 10.98 5.15 -15.98
N GLY A 58 9.88 5.52 -16.66
CA GLY A 58 9.27 4.70 -17.71
C GLY A 58 9.98 4.72 -19.06
N LYS A 59 10.87 5.69 -19.35
CA LYS A 59 11.58 5.79 -20.64
C LYS A 59 12.84 4.93 -20.73
N GLY A 60 13.05 4.06 -19.74
CA GLY A 60 14.16 3.11 -19.73
C GLY A 60 13.95 1.94 -20.70
N ASP A 61 15.01 1.19 -20.91
CA ASP A 61 14.93 -0.14 -21.50
C ASP A 61 14.21 -1.14 -20.57
N LEU A 62 13.91 -2.34 -21.08
CA LEU A 62 13.23 -3.37 -20.30
C LEU A 62 13.94 -3.69 -18.97
N PRO A 63 15.29 -3.81 -18.90
CA PRO A 63 16.01 -3.95 -17.63
C PRO A 63 15.73 -2.82 -16.63
N SER A 64 15.80 -1.56 -17.06
CA SER A 64 15.57 -0.41 -16.18
C SER A 64 14.16 -0.39 -15.62
N VAL A 65 13.16 -0.69 -16.45
CA VAL A 65 11.75 -0.73 -16.02
C VAL A 65 11.48 -1.94 -15.13
N THR A 66 12.16 -3.07 -15.37
CA THR A 66 12.10 -4.23 -14.48
C THR A 66 12.68 -3.91 -13.11
N ALA A 67 13.85 -3.25 -13.07
CA ALA A 67 14.46 -2.81 -11.81
C ALA A 67 13.57 -1.79 -11.07
N PHE A 68 12.96 -0.85 -11.79
CA PHE A 68 11.96 0.05 -11.21
C PHE A 68 10.81 -0.72 -10.58
N ARG A 69 10.16 -1.64 -11.32
CA ARG A 69 9.04 -2.44 -10.79
C ARG A 69 9.44 -3.25 -9.55
N SER A 70 10.59 -3.93 -9.60
CA SER A 70 11.09 -4.70 -8.45
C SER A 70 11.38 -3.80 -7.24
N GLY A 71 11.89 -2.58 -7.47
CA GLY A 71 12.10 -1.60 -6.41
C GLY A 71 10.81 -1.02 -5.81
N GLN A 72 9.65 -1.24 -6.44
CA GLN A 72 8.34 -0.85 -5.91
C GLN A 72 7.61 -2.03 -5.24
N SER A 73 8.20 -3.23 -5.23
CA SER A 73 7.59 -4.39 -4.59
C SER A 73 7.67 -4.29 -3.07
N LEU A 74 6.59 -4.67 -2.39
CA LEU A 74 6.54 -4.64 -0.93
C LEU A 74 7.39 -5.76 -0.33
N PRO A 75 8.15 -5.47 0.75
CA PRO A 75 8.94 -6.48 1.43
C PRO A 75 8.04 -7.41 2.26
N VAL A 76 8.44 -8.68 2.36
CA VAL A 76 7.72 -9.71 3.12
C VAL A 76 8.17 -9.68 4.58
N LEU A 77 7.23 -9.58 5.50
CA LEU A 77 7.44 -9.65 6.95
C LEU A 77 7.39 -11.10 7.47
N GLY A 78 6.53 -11.92 6.87
CA GLY A 78 6.36 -13.32 7.26
C GLY A 78 5.53 -14.08 6.24
N SER A 79 5.77 -15.38 6.12
CA SER A 79 5.07 -16.24 5.17
C SER A 79 4.94 -17.66 5.72
N SER A 80 3.76 -18.26 5.54
CA SER A 80 3.50 -19.69 5.71
C SER A 80 3.26 -20.41 4.38
N MET A 81 3.50 -19.73 3.25
CA MET A 81 3.22 -20.29 1.93
C MET A 81 4.23 -21.39 1.58
N THR A 82 3.73 -22.49 1.04
CA THR A 82 4.56 -23.55 0.44
C THR A 82 4.70 -23.37 -1.07
N VAL A 83 3.88 -22.50 -1.66
CA VAL A 83 3.94 -22.07 -3.06
C VAL A 83 4.68 -20.73 -3.19
N PRO A 84 5.12 -20.33 -4.40
CA PRO A 84 5.75 -19.03 -4.60
C PRO A 84 4.87 -17.88 -4.08
N GLN A 85 5.49 -16.99 -3.31
CA GLN A 85 4.81 -15.84 -2.73
C GLN A 85 4.35 -14.87 -3.84
N PRO A 86 3.14 -14.32 -3.74
CA PRO A 86 2.70 -13.27 -4.64
C PRO A 86 3.66 -12.08 -4.64
N ALA A 87 3.90 -11.52 -5.82
CA ALA A 87 4.58 -10.23 -5.91
C ALA A 87 3.54 -9.12 -5.73
N VAL A 88 3.79 -8.19 -4.80
CA VAL A 88 2.86 -7.11 -4.48
C VAL A 88 3.49 -5.76 -4.77
N ASN A 89 2.78 -4.91 -5.51
CA ASN A 89 3.15 -3.51 -5.73
C ASN A 89 2.01 -2.59 -5.30
N VAL A 90 2.35 -1.39 -4.82
CA VAL A 90 1.35 -0.37 -4.51
C VAL A 90 0.98 0.39 -5.77
N ASN A 91 -0.32 0.55 -6.00
CA ASN A 91 -0.84 1.23 -7.19
C ASN A 91 -0.93 2.73 -6.93
N THR A 92 0.17 3.45 -7.16
CA THR A 92 0.24 4.92 -7.04
C THR A 92 0.16 5.61 -8.40
N PRO A 93 -0.26 6.89 -8.46
CA PRO A 93 -0.11 7.71 -9.65
C PRO A 93 1.31 7.68 -10.24
N TYR A 94 2.34 7.68 -9.39
CA TYR A 94 3.74 7.65 -9.85
C TYR A 94 4.04 6.35 -10.59
N TYR A 95 3.67 5.21 -10.00
CA TYR A 95 3.82 3.90 -10.62
C TYR A 95 3.08 3.82 -11.96
N TYR A 96 1.82 4.23 -12.01
CA TYR A 96 1.02 4.19 -13.24
C TYR A 96 1.61 5.08 -14.34
N ILE A 97 2.05 6.30 -14.01
CA ILE A 97 2.68 7.20 -14.98
C ILE A 97 3.95 6.56 -15.55
N ALA A 98 4.78 5.93 -14.72
CA ALA A 98 5.98 5.23 -15.18
C ALA A 98 5.63 4.07 -16.13
N MET A 99 4.66 3.23 -15.77
CA MET A 99 4.25 2.09 -16.62
C MET A 99 3.59 2.52 -17.93
N MET A 100 2.76 3.57 -17.90
CA MET A 100 2.15 4.14 -19.11
C MET A 100 3.19 4.80 -20.02
N SER A 101 4.19 5.46 -19.43
CA SER A 101 5.33 6.03 -20.15
C SER A 101 6.16 4.94 -20.84
N TYR A 102 6.44 3.83 -20.15
CA TYR A 102 7.10 2.66 -20.74
C TYR A 102 6.31 2.05 -21.88
N ASN A 103 5.01 1.82 -21.69
CA ASN A 103 4.15 1.27 -22.73
C ASN A 103 4.17 2.16 -23.99
N ALA A 104 4.03 3.49 -23.83
CA ALA A 104 4.13 4.42 -24.95
C ALA A 104 5.51 4.34 -25.62
N PHE A 105 6.60 4.37 -24.84
CA PHE A 105 7.96 4.29 -25.33
C PHE A 105 8.23 3.01 -26.13
N SER A 106 7.78 1.85 -25.63
CA SER A 106 7.92 0.55 -26.31
C SER A 106 7.20 0.48 -27.67
N GLN A 107 6.20 1.34 -27.87
CA GLN A 107 5.44 1.47 -29.12
C GLN A 107 5.92 2.65 -29.98
N GLY A 108 7.05 3.27 -29.66
CA GLY A 108 7.57 4.44 -30.38
C GLY A 108 6.73 5.71 -30.20
N ARG A 109 5.86 5.76 -29.19
CA ARG A 109 4.99 6.90 -28.88
C ARG A 109 5.55 7.75 -27.75
N LYS A 110 5.25 9.05 -27.78
CA LYS A 110 5.60 9.98 -26.69
C LYS A 110 4.50 9.98 -25.63
N TYR A 111 4.88 9.79 -24.37
CA TYR A 111 4.03 10.07 -23.22
C TYR A 111 4.34 11.48 -22.68
N SER A 112 3.34 12.36 -22.65
CA SER A 112 3.53 13.77 -22.31
C SER A 112 3.23 14.06 -20.84
N LEU A 113 3.69 15.23 -20.36
CA LEU A 113 3.29 15.73 -19.03
C LEU A 113 1.78 15.96 -18.94
N SER A 114 1.11 16.31 -20.05
CA SER A 114 -0.35 16.46 -20.05
C SER A 114 -1.06 15.13 -19.83
N ASP A 115 -0.51 14.02 -20.34
CA ASP A 115 -1.07 12.67 -20.12
C ASP A 115 -0.86 12.24 -18.67
N ALA A 116 0.32 12.50 -18.12
CA ALA A 116 0.60 12.28 -16.70
C ALA A 116 -0.35 13.05 -15.78
N LYS A 117 -0.63 14.33 -16.07
CA LYS A 117 -1.59 15.16 -15.30
C LYS A 117 -3.00 14.58 -15.27
N LYS A 118 -3.46 14.02 -16.41
CA LYS A 118 -4.78 13.35 -16.49
C LYS A 118 -4.82 12.12 -15.59
N ILE A 119 -3.81 11.25 -15.69
CA ILE A 119 -3.70 10.05 -14.85
C ILE A 119 -3.61 10.41 -13.37
N ASN A 120 -2.79 11.39 -13.01
CA ASN A 120 -2.67 11.86 -11.63
C ASN A 120 -4.05 12.27 -11.11
N THR A 121 -4.71 13.21 -11.79
CA THR A 121 -6.05 13.70 -11.40
C THR A 121 -7.08 12.57 -11.26
N GLN A 122 -7.09 11.62 -12.20
CA GLN A 122 -8.00 10.47 -12.15
C GLN A 122 -7.78 9.63 -10.90
N LEU A 123 -6.52 9.29 -10.58
CA LEU A 123 -6.19 8.41 -9.47
C LEU A 123 -6.30 9.11 -8.10
N SER A 124 -5.88 10.37 -7.98
CA SER A 124 -6.05 11.15 -6.74
C SER A 124 -7.54 11.29 -6.37
N GLY A 125 -8.42 11.38 -7.37
CA GLY A 125 -9.86 11.55 -7.20
C GLY A 125 -10.62 10.29 -6.78
N LEU A 126 -10.03 9.09 -6.87
CA LEU A 126 -10.73 7.85 -6.53
C LEU A 126 -10.95 7.66 -5.03
N GLY A 127 -10.13 8.30 -4.20
CA GLY A 127 -10.16 8.08 -2.75
C GLY A 127 -9.83 6.65 -2.34
N GLN A 128 -9.16 5.88 -3.20
CA GLN A 128 -8.80 4.48 -2.98
C GLN A 128 -7.29 4.25 -3.13
N LEU A 129 -6.76 3.34 -2.32
CA LEU A 129 -5.41 2.79 -2.45
C LEU A 129 -5.52 1.35 -2.92
N GLY A 130 -4.96 1.07 -4.11
CA GLY A 130 -4.92 -0.27 -4.68
C GLY A 130 -3.57 -0.96 -4.48
N PHE A 131 -3.57 -2.29 -4.49
CA PHE A 131 -2.35 -3.10 -4.52
C PHE A 131 -2.42 -4.08 -5.69
N SER A 132 -1.42 -4.15 -6.55
CA SER A 132 -1.35 -5.19 -7.58
C SER A 132 -0.70 -6.44 -6.98
N VAL A 133 -1.49 -7.48 -6.75
CA VAL A 133 -1.05 -8.77 -6.20
C VAL A 133 -1.04 -9.80 -7.32
N LYS A 134 0.15 -10.18 -7.79
CA LYS A 134 0.30 -11.25 -8.79
C LYS A 134 0.35 -12.60 -8.07
N ALA A 135 -0.77 -13.30 -8.02
CA ALA A 135 -0.91 -14.60 -7.39
C ALA A 135 -0.87 -15.73 -8.42
N ALA A 136 -0.57 -16.95 -7.95
CA ALA A 136 -0.57 -18.15 -8.77
C ALA A 136 -1.19 -19.32 -8.01
N GLY A 137 -1.91 -20.17 -8.73
CA GLY A 137 -2.57 -21.36 -8.18
C GLY A 137 -2.63 -22.50 -9.19
N ASP A 138 -3.14 -23.63 -8.74
CA ASP A 138 -3.14 -24.87 -9.52
C ASP A 138 -4.43 -25.07 -10.34
N THR A 139 -5.45 -24.23 -10.12
CA THR A 139 -6.73 -24.29 -10.83
C THR A 139 -7.08 -22.93 -11.46
N PRO A 140 -7.93 -22.89 -12.51
CA PRO A 140 -8.39 -21.62 -13.08
C PRO A 140 -9.22 -20.77 -12.11
N HIS A 141 -9.74 -21.34 -11.02
CA HIS A 141 -10.62 -20.69 -10.06
C HIS A 141 -9.98 -20.52 -8.68
N PHE A 142 -8.64 -20.61 -8.60
CA PHE A 142 -7.92 -20.51 -7.33
C PHE A 142 -8.13 -19.18 -6.60
N THR A 143 -8.68 -18.16 -7.26
CA THR A 143 -8.91 -16.85 -6.67
C THR A 143 -10.15 -16.80 -5.78
N ASP A 144 -11.06 -17.77 -5.90
CA ASP A 144 -12.36 -17.79 -5.22
C ASP A 144 -12.22 -17.90 -3.69
N HIS A 145 -11.08 -18.41 -3.20
CA HIS A 145 -10.75 -18.60 -1.80
C HIS A 145 -9.63 -17.67 -1.31
N ILE A 146 -9.32 -16.63 -2.07
CA ILE A 146 -8.30 -15.64 -1.69
C ILE A 146 -8.92 -14.46 -0.97
N SER A 147 -8.43 -14.20 0.23
CA SER A 147 -8.72 -12.99 1.00
C SER A 147 -7.47 -12.09 1.05
N ILE A 148 -7.66 -10.78 0.86
CA ILE A 148 -6.59 -9.79 1.00
C ILE A 148 -7.05 -8.66 1.92
N LYS A 149 -6.32 -8.42 3.01
CA LYS A 149 -6.69 -7.45 4.05
C LYS A 149 -5.54 -6.51 4.36
N LEU A 150 -5.87 -5.32 4.87
CA LEU A 150 -4.88 -4.38 5.38
C LEU A 150 -5.04 -4.25 6.89
N LYS A 151 -3.99 -4.44 7.66
CA LYS A 151 -4.01 -4.37 9.12
C LYS A 151 -3.18 -3.17 9.61
N GLN A 152 -3.74 -2.39 10.53
CA GLN A 152 -3.07 -1.28 11.20
C GLN A 152 -3.26 -1.39 12.71
N GLY A 153 -2.22 -1.81 13.42
CA GLY A 153 -2.31 -2.13 14.84
C GLY A 153 -3.35 -3.23 15.11
N ALA A 154 -4.41 -2.90 15.85
CA ALA A 154 -5.52 -3.82 16.14
C ALA A 154 -6.63 -3.81 15.08
N ALA A 155 -6.65 -2.83 14.17
CA ALA A 155 -7.68 -2.70 13.16
C ALA A 155 -7.38 -3.58 11.94
N ILE A 156 -8.40 -4.28 11.44
CA ILE A 156 -8.37 -4.98 10.16
C ILE A 156 -9.33 -4.26 9.22
N LEU A 157 -8.80 -3.85 8.07
CA LEU A 157 -9.51 -3.19 7.01
C LEU A 157 -9.74 -4.20 5.88
N GLU A 158 -11.01 -4.47 5.60
CA GLU A 158 -11.42 -5.14 4.38
C GLU A 158 -11.40 -4.15 3.19
N PRO A 159 -11.00 -4.60 2.00
CA PRO A 159 -11.10 -3.80 0.79
C PRO A 159 -12.57 -3.60 0.40
N ASP A 160 -12.86 -2.49 -0.26
CA ASP A 160 -14.21 -2.22 -0.80
C ASP A 160 -14.54 -3.16 -1.97
N SER A 161 -13.51 -3.62 -2.68
CA SER A 161 -13.60 -4.59 -3.78
C SER A 161 -12.23 -5.21 -4.08
N ILE A 162 -12.21 -6.37 -4.73
CA ILE A 162 -10.99 -7.00 -5.25
C ILE A 162 -11.22 -7.30 -6.74
N THR A 163 -10.61 -6.51 -7.64
CA THR A 163 -10.67 -6.82 -9.06
C THR A 163 -9.95 -8.13 -9.35
N GLY A 164 -10.59 -9.01 -10.11
CA GLY A 164 -10.01 -10.26 -10.58
C GLY A 164 -10.19 -11.45 -9.64
N ASN A 165 -10.89 -11.29 -8.50
CA ASN A 165 -11.19 -12.42 -7.62
C ASN A 165 -12.34 -13.30 -8.14
N ASP A 166 -13.15 -12.77 -9.07
CA ASP A 166 -14.36 -13.35 -9.64
C ASP A 166 -14.14 -13.91 -11.06
N GLY A 167 -12.90 -13.86 -11.54
CA GLY A 167 -12.56 -14.18 -12.93
C GLY A 167 -11.63 -15.38 -13.04
N THR A 168 -11.81 -16.16 -14.11
CA THR A 168 -10.91 -17.27 -14.44
C THR A 168 -9.46 -16.77 -14.59
N ALA A 169 -8.54 -17.43 -13.91
CA ALA A 169 -7.12 -17.17 -13.99
C ALA A 169 -6.54 -17.60 -15.33
N ASP A 170 -5.49 -16.90 -15.77
CA ASP A 170 -4.81 -17.18 -17.02
C ASP A 170 -3.78 -18.30 -16.80
N GLN A 171 -3.69 -19.25 -17.73
CA GLN A 171 -2.63 -20.25 -17.64
C GLN A 171 -1.26 -19.57 -17.68
N ASP A 172 -0.39 -19.93 -16.75
CA ASP A 172 0.92 -19.34 -16.66
C ASP A 172 1.74 -19.78 -17.90
N GLY A 173 2.23 -18.81 -18.67
CA GLY A 173 2.95 -19.08 -19.93
C GLY A 173 4.30 -19.77 -19.75
N THR A 174 4.58 -20.34 -18.57
CA THR A 174 5.83 -20.99 -18.20
C THR A 174 5.85 -22.48 -18.51
N GLY A 175 4.70 -23.05 -18.92
CA GLY A 175 4.56 -24.48 -19.19
C GLY A 175 4.44 -25.34 -17.92
N SER A 176 4.34 -24.71 -16.74
CA SER A 176 4.18 -25.42 -15.46
C SER A 176 2.78 -26.02 -15.28
N GLY A 177 1.81 -25.60 -16.09
CA GLY A 177 0.40 -25.98 -15.96
C GLY A 177 -0.33 -25.18 -14.87
N ARG A 178 0.35 -24.25 -14.19
CA ARG A 178 -0.25 -23.38 -13.17
C ARG A 178 -1.06 -22.27 -13.83
N TYR A 179 -1.83 -21.59 -13.01
CA TYR A 179 -2.59 -20.41 -13.37
C TYR A 179 -2.05 -19.19 -12.61
N SER A 180 -2.22 -18.01 -13.20
CA SER A 180 -1.85 -16.75 -12.58
C SER A 180 -2.94 -15.71 -12.79
N LYS A 181 -3.09 -14.83 -11.79
CA LYS A 181 -4.03 -13.71 -11.86
C LYS A 181 -3.44 -12.52 -11.13
N ILE A 182 -3.76 -11.32 -11.63
CA ILE A 182 -3.51 -10.08 -10.89
C ILE A 182 -4.78 -9.75 -10.15
N LEU A 183 -4.70 -9.76 -8.82
CA LEU A 183 -5.74 -9.31 -7.92
C LEU A 183 -5.46 -7.88 -7.51
N ILE A 184 -6.49 -7.03 -7.52
CA ILE A 184 -6.36 -5.63 -7.08
C ILE A 184 -7.38 -5.33 -5.98
N PRO A 185 -7.02 -5.53 -4.69
CA PRO A 185 -7.81 -5.01 -3.58
C PRO A 185 -7.74 -3.49 -3.53
N TYR A 186 -8.89 -2.83 -3.43
CA TYR A 186 -9.02 -1.38 -3.28
C TYR A 186 -9.47 -1.03 -1.86
N PHE A 187 -8.67 -0.25 -1.14
CA PHE A 187 -8.98 0.21 0.21
C PHE A 187 -9.35 1.68 0.22
N ASN A 188 -10.45 2.04 0.88
CA ASN A 188 -10.84 3.43 1.06
C ASN A 188 -9.79 4.20 1.88
N THR A 189 -9.20 5.23 1.28
CA THR A 189 -8.13 6.04 1.89
C THR A 189 -8.58 6.80 3.12
N SER A 190 -9.88 7.05 3.31
CA SER A 190 -10.39 7.70 4.53
C SER A 190 -10.34 6.80 5.78
N ARG A 191 -10.11 5.50 5.60
CA ARG A 191 -10.00 4.50 6.67
C ARG A 191 -8.56 4.15 7.02
N ILE A 192 -7.58 4.73 6.30
CA ILE A 192 -6.16 4.43 6.44
C ILE A 192 -5.48 5.58 7.18
N ASP A 193 -4.79 5.26 8.28
CA ASP A 193 -3.88 6.21 8.91
C ASP A 193 -2.52 6.16 8.20
N PHE A 194 -2.27 7.10 7.28
CA PHE A 194 -1.02 7.14 6.52
C PHE A 194 0.22 7.49 7.37
N SER A 195 0.04 7.94 8.62
CA SER A 195 1.15 8.24 9.53
C SER A 195 1.76 6.99 10.18
N GLN A 196 1.08 5.83 10.08
CA GLN A 196 1.51 4.56 10.67
C GLN A 196 1.74 3.51 9.59
N PRO A 197 2.74 2.63 9.72
CA PRO A 197 2.88 1.49 8.82
C PRO A 197 1.66 0.57 8.90
N ALA A 198 1.45 -0.21 7.86
CA ALA A 198 0.42 -1.23 7.78
C ALA A 198 1.00 -2.59 7.36
N GLU A 199 0.21 -3.63 7.57
CA GLU A 199 0.49 -5.00 7.13
C GLU A 199 -0.53 -5.36 6.05
N LEU A 200 -0.08 -5.61 4.81
CA LEU A 200 -0.95 -6.21 3.80
C LEU A 200 -0.87 -7.72 3.95
N ILE A 201 -2.02 -8.38 4.14
CA ILE A 201 -2.10 -9.81 4.40
C ILE A 201 -2.81 -10.44 3.21
N TYR A 202 -2.12 -11.34 2.52
CA TYR A 202 -2.71 -12.28 1.56
C TYR A 202 -2.96 -13.61 2.27
N LEU A 203 -4.16 -14.14 2.15
CA LEU A 203 -4.57 -15.43 2.71
C LEU A 203 -5.20 -16.27 1.59
N ASP A 204 -4.63 -17.45 1.38
CA ASP A 204 -5.27 -18.55 0.69
C ASP A 204 -6.03 -19.38 1.73
N GLU A 205 -7.36 -19.25 1.73
CA GLU A 205 -8.22 -19.85 2.74
C GLU A 205 -8.35 -21.37 2.58
N GLU A 206 -8.29 -21.88 1.35
CA GLU A 206 -8.35 -23.31 1.06
C GLU A 206 -7.12 -24.04 1.60
N LEU A 207 -5.93 -23.47 1.37
CA LEU A 207 -4.66 -24.06 1.81
C LEU A 207 -4.27 -23.65 3.24
N ASN A 208 -5.00 -22.70 3.84
CA ASN A 208 -4.66 -22.07 5.11
C ASN A 208 -3.22 -21.52 5.12
N GLN A 209 -2.84 -20.87 4.01
CA GLN A 209 -1.50 -20.31 3.80
C GLN A 209 -1.59 -18.79 3.68
N SER A 210 -0.61 -18.09 4.24
CA SER A 210 -0.61 -16.64 4.23
C SER A 210 0.76 -16.06 4.00
N VAL A 211 0.79 -14.82 3.52
CA VAL A 211 1.97 -13.99 3.49
C VAL A 211 1.59 -12.57 3.88
N THR A 212 2.45 -11.98 4.69
CA THR A 212 2.28 -10.62 5.21
C THR A 212 3.38 -9.74 4.66
N TYR A 213 3.00 -8.58 4.12
CA TYR A 213 3.90 -7.59 3.56
C TYR A 213 3.90 -6.32 4.40
N GLU A 214 5.06 -5.68 4.53
CA GLU A 214 5.17 -4.36 5.13
C GLU A 214 4.65 -3.30 4.14
N VAL A 215 3.77 -2.44 4.61
CA VAL A 215 3.33 -1.23 3.91
C VAL A 215 3.81 -0.02 4.70
N ASP A 216 4.99 0.47 4.35
CA ASP A 216 5.51 1.72 4.90
C ASP A 216 5.09 2.88 4.00
N PHE A 217 3.99 3.55 4.33
CA PHE A 217 3.50 4.68 3.55
C PHE A 217 4.52 5.81 3.42
N ALA A 218 5.45 5.96 4.36
CA ALA A 218 6.49 6.98 4.31
C ALA A 218 7.54 6.71 3.21
N LYS A 219 7.61 5.49 2.67
CA LYS A 219 8.51 5.11 1.57
C LYS A 219 7.85 5.07 0.18
N ILE A 220 6.54 5.22 0.12
CA ILE A 220 5.77 5.15 -1.13
C ILE A 220 5.81 6.48 -1.89
N ASN A 221 6.05 6.40 -3.20
CA ASN A 221 5.97 7.51 -4.15
C ASN A 221 4.87 7.30 -5.20
#